data_AF-I2NG11-F1
#
_entry.id   AF-I2NG11-F1
#
_cell.length_a   1.000
_cell.length_b   1.000
_cell.length_c   1.000
_cell.angle_alpha   90.00
_cell.angle_beta   90.00
_cell.angle_gamma   90.00
#
_symmetry.space_group_name_H-M   'P 1'
#
loop_
_entity.id
_entity.type
_entity.pdbx_description
1 polymer ?
#
loop_
_entity_poly.entity_id
_entity_poly.type
_entity_poly.pdbx_seq_one_letter_code
_entity_poly.pdbx_strand_id
1 'polypeptide(L)'
;MKKILILSLLALPALAAAEVHFYGDLKAGVEASNTKYGSHRISNNGVSDMGSYVGMRGSHPIGGSNDVLWQVEQDAPLGSKTGAKDTWRSRNQGSGETYIGFGR
;
A
#
# COMPACT_ATOMS: atom_id res chain seq x y z
N MET A 1 16.18 0.69 -53.64
CA MET A 1 16.67 1.36 -52.41
C MET A 1 15.50 1.62 -51.45
N LYS A 2 15.70 1.40 -50.14
CA LYS A 2 14.85 1.82 -49.00
C LYS A 2 13.45 1.20 -48.84
N LYS A 3 13.34 -0.09 -48.45
CA LYS A 3 12.13 -0.61 -47.75
C LYS A 3 12.38 -1.66 -46.66
N ILE A 4 13.61 -2.13 -46.45
CA ILE A 4 13.88 -3.23 -45.48
C ILE A 4 14.31 -2.69 -44.10
N LEU A 5 14.63 -1.40 -43.97
CA LEU A 5 15.21 -0.84 -42.74
C LEU A 5 14.20 -0.30 -41.71
N ILE A 6 12.88 -0.39 -41.98
CA ILE A 6 11.85 0.17 -41.09
C ILE A 6 11.22 -0.92 -40.20
N LEU A 7 11.31 -2.20 -40.56
CA LEU A 7 10.65 -3.28 -39.80
C LEU A 7 11.44 -3.70 -38.55
N SER A 8 12.73 -3.37 -38.46
CA SER A 8 13.56 -3.64 -37.27
C SER A 8 13.32 -2.67 -36.11
N LEU A 9 12.59 -1.57 -36.32
CA LEU A 9 12.23 -0.61 -35.25
C LEU A 9 10.96 -0.99 -34.49
N LEU A 10 10.26 -2.05 -34.94
CA LEU A 10 9.15 -2.69 -34.22
C LEU A 10 9.64 -3.83 -33.31
N ALA A 11 10.93 -4.19 -33.38
CA ALA A 11 11.56 -5.12 -32.46
C ALA A 11 12.13 -4.33 -31.27
N LEU A 12 11.66 -4.69 -30.08
CA LEU A 12 12.03 -4.20 -28.77
C LEU A 12 11.48 -2.80 -28.38
N PRO A 13 10.26 -2.74 -27.83
CA PRO A 13 10.20 -2.65 -26.39
C PRO A 13 10.74 -4.00 -25.86
N ALA A 14 12.00 -4.06 -25.45
CA ALA A 14 12.37 -5.05 -24.45
C ALA A 14 11.51 -4.67 -23.26
N LEU A 15 10.34 -5.29 -23.17
CA LEU A 15 9.44 -5.13 -22.06
C LEU A 15 10.21 -5.76 -20.90
N ALA A 16 11.06 -4.98 -20.24
CA ALA A 16 11.37 -5.15 -18.84
C ALA A 16 10.03 -4.97 -18.14
N ALA A 17 9.19 -6.01 -18.21
CA ALA A 17 7.87 -6.06 -17.62
C ALA A 17 8.14 -5.94 -16.13
N ALA A 18 7.94 -4.73 -15.59
CA ALA A 18 8.08 -4.54 -14.18
C ALA A 18 7.08 -5.47 -13.51
N GLU A 19 7.57 -6.36 -12.67
CA GLU A 19 6.69 -7.23 -11.91
C GLU A 19 6.12 -6.38 -10.78
N VAL A 20 4.79 -6.23 -10.75
CA VAL A 20 4.12 -5.41 -9.73
C VAL A 20 3.16 -6.29 -8.95
N HIS A 21 3.32 -6.30 -7.63
CA HIS A 21 2.48 -7.00 -6.69
C HIS A 21 1.69 -6.02 -5.86
N PHE A 22 0.37 -6.19 -5.84
CA PHE A 22 -0.50 -5.54 -4.87
C PHE A 22 -0.70 -6.48 -3.68
N TYR A 23 -0.56 -5.96 -2.47
CA TYR A 23 -0.65 -6.74 -1.23
C TYR A 23 -1.18 -5.87 -0.08
N GLY A 24 -1.41 -6.48 1.07
CA GLY A 24 -1.86 -5.79 2.27
C GLY A 24 -2.56 -6.72 3.25
N ASP A 25 -2.72 -6.24 4.48
CA ASP A 25 -3.50 -6.90 5.51
C ASP A 25 -4.70 -6.03 5.91
N LEU A 26 -5.86 -6.65 6.02
CA LEU A 26 -7.07 -6.02 6.58
C LEU A 26 -7.35 -6.63 7.96
N LYS A 27 -7.22 -5.82 9.00
CA LYS A 27 -7.30 -6.24 10.41
C LYS A 27 -8.34 -5.37 11.13
N ALA A 28 -9.49 -5.96 11.46
CA ALA A 28 -10.55 -5.32 12.21
C ALA A 28 -10.86 -6.09 13.50
N GLY A 29 -11.11 -5.37 14.59
CA GLY A 29 -11.51 -5.91 15.88
C GLY A 29 -12.85 -5.35 16.35
N VAL A 30 -13.62 -6.13 17.11
CA VAL A 30 -14.80 -5.63 17.83
C VAL A 30 -14.39 -5.39 19.27
N GLU A 31 -14.57 -4.17 19.74
CA GLU A 31 -14.19 -3.76 21.08
C GLU A 31 -15.41 -3.32 21.89
N ALA A 32 -15.46 -3.78 23.13
CA ALA A 32 -16.43 -3.37 24.13
C ALA A 32 -15.68 -3.08 25.43
N SER A 33 -15.69 -1.83 25.88
CA SER A 33 -15.04 -1.40 27.12
C SER A 33 -16.02 -0.65 28.02
N ASN A 34 -15.77 -0.76 29.32
CA ASN A 34 -16.54 -0.05 30.32
C ASN A 34 -15.62 0.53 31.38
N THR A 35 -15.56 1.85 31.46
CA THR A 35 -14.72 2.56 32.42
C THR A 35 -15.62 3.27 33.43
N LYS A 36 -15.35 3.06 34.73
CA LYS A 36 -16.06 3.72 35.83
C LYS A 36 -15.09 4.65 36.56
N TYR A 37 -15.50 5.90 36.75
CA TYR A 37 -14.78 6.88 37.55
C TYR A 37 -15.78 7.59 38.48
N GLY A 38 -15.67 7.36 39.79
CA GLY A 38 -16.66 7.81 40.77
C GLY A 38 -18.07 7.30 40.46
N SER A 39 -19.03 8.21 40.30
CA SER A 39 -20.40 7.93 39.88
C SER A 39 -20.59 7.82 38.36
N HIS A 40 -19.59 8.21 37.57
CA HIS A 40 -19.70 8.23 36.10
C HIS A 40 -19.30 6.88 35.50
N ARG A 41 -20.04 6.48 34.46
CA ARG A 41 -19.81 5.25 33.70
C ARG A 41 -19.72 5.59 32.21
N ILE A 42 -18.62 5.24 31.57
CA ILE A 42 -18.40 5.41 30.13
C ILE A 42 -18.35 4.03 29.50
N SER A 43 -19.30 3.74 28.61
CA SER A 43 -19.32 2.52 27.79
C SER A 43 -18.87 2.81 26.36
N ASN A 44 -18.00 1.97 25.84
CA ASN A 44 -17.44 2.12 24.50
C ASN A 44 -17.62 0.80 23.74
N ASN A 45 -18.51 0.76 22.76
CA ASN A 45 -18.68 -0.38 21.86
C ASN A 45 -18.41 0.07 20.42
N GLY A 46 -17.66 -0.70 19.64
CA GLY A 46 -17.36 -0.35 18.26
C GLY A 46 -16.49 -1.36 17.53
N VAL A 47 -16.26 -1.07 16.24
CA VAL A 47 -15.27 -1.75 15.41
C VAL A 47 -14.04 -0.84 15.33
N SER A 48 -12.86 -1.42 15.52
CA SER A 48 -11.59 -0.73 15.41
C SER A 48 -10.68 -1.36 14.38
N ASP A 49 -9.90 -0.50 13.75
CA ASP A 49 -8.79 -0.88 12.90
C ASP A 49 -7.57 -1.30 13.74
N MET A 50 -7.05 -2.48 13.49
CA MET A 50 -5.92 -3.07 14.23
C MET A 50 -4.62 -3.06 13.40
N GLY A 51 -4.43 -2.03 12.57
CA GLY A 51 -3.26 -1.89 11.71
C GLY A 51 -3.48 -2.49 10.33
N SER A 52 -4.58 -2.09 9.68
CA SER A 52 -4.81 -2.43 8.28
C SER A 52 -4.00 -1.54 7.36
N TYR A 53 -3.43 -2.13 6.31
CA TYR A 53 -2.67 -1.41 5.30
C TYR A 53 -2.80 -2.11 3.96
N VAL A 54 -2.55 -1.35 2.89
CA VAL A 54 -2.40 -1.87 1.54
C VAL A 54 -1.11 -1.32 0.95
N GLY A 55 -0.50 -2.08 0.05
CA GLY A 55 0.77 -1.74 -0.55
C GLY A 55 0.91 -2.25 -1.96
N MET A 56 1.88 -1.66 -2.65
CA MET A 56 2.34 -2.08 -3.96
C MET A 56 3.85 -2.18 -3.92
N ARG A 57 4.40 -3.25 -4.47
CA ARG A 57 5.83 -3.41 -4.66
C ARG A 57 6.12 -3.87 -6.07
N GLY A 58 7.30 -3.53 -6.57
CA GLY A 58 7.72 -4.08 -7.84
C GLY A 58 9.22 -4.07 -8.05
N SER A 59 9.64 -4.84 -9.06
CA SER A 59 11.00 -4.92 -9.55
C SER A 59 11.05 -4.49 -11.01
N HIS A 60 12.08 -3.73 -11.38
CA HIS A 60 12.34 -3.35 -12.76
C HIS A 60 13.78 -3.67 -13.15
N PRO A 61 14.00 -4.58 -14.12
CA PRO A 61 15.33 -4.87 -14.63
C PRO A 61 15.97 -3.61 -15.22
N ILE A 62 17.16 -3.26 -14.72
CA ILE A 62 17.95 -2.11 -15.21
C ILE A 62 19.18 -2.54 -16.02
N GLY A 63 19.31 -3.84 -16.30
CA GLY A 63 20.35 -4.43 -17.15
C GLY A 63 21.27 -5.37 -16.39
N GLY A 64 21.73 -6.41 -17.09
CA GLY A 64 22.49 -7.50 -16.48
C GLY A 64 21.62 -8.33 -15.53
N SER A 65 22.11 -8.56 -14.32
CA SER A 65 21.38 -9.21 -13.21
C SER A 65 21.07 -8.21 -12.10
N ASN A 66 20.71 -6.96 -12.43
CA ASN A 66 20.37 -5.95 -11.42
C ASN A 66 18.97 -5.40 -11.67
N ASP A 67 18.25 -5.19 -10.56
CA ASP A 67 16.88 -4.70 -10.55
C ASP A 67 16.77 -3.46 -9.66
N VAL A 68 15.93 -2.50 -10.07
CA VAL A 68 15.39 -1.49 -9.15
C VAL A 68 14.19 -2.08 -8.46
N LEU A 69 14.21 -2.06 -7.13
CA LEU A 69 13.11 -2.48 -6.28
C LEU A 69 12.43 -1.24 -5.72
N TRP A 70 11.10 -1.23 -5.73
CA TRP A 70 10.32 -0.18 -5.11
C TRP A 70 9.16 -0.78 -4.33
N GLN A 71 8.75 -0.08 -3.29
CA GLN A 71 7.62 -0.44 -2.45
C GLN A 71 6.96 0.83 -1.92
N VAL A 72 5.63 0.84 -1.91
CA VAL A 72 4.80 1.90 -1.32
C VAL A 72 3.70 1.23 -0.52
N GLU A 73 3.55 1.61 0.75
CA GLU A 73 2.49 1.15 1.64
C GLU A 73 1.69 2.33 2.18
N GLN A 74 0.41 2.09 2.44
CA GLN A 74 -0.53 3.08 2.95
C GLN A 74 -1.50 2.44 3.94
N ASP A 75 -1.74 3.12 5.07
CA ASP A 75 -2.79 2.70 6.00
C ASP A 75 -4.16 2.65 5.32
N ALA A 76 -4.90 1.58 5.59
CA ALA A 76 -6.24 1.33 5.07
C ALA A 76 -7.25 1.19 6.22
N PRO A 77 -7.51 2.24 7.01
CA PRO A 77 -8.28 2.15 8.25
C PRO A 77 -9.69 1.59 8.06
N LEU A 78 -9.98 0.53 8.81
CA LEU A 78 -11.28 -0.14 8.84
C LEU A 78 -12.12 0.33 10.03
N GLY A 79 -12.98 1.32 9.77
CA GLY A 79 -13.97 1.77 10.74
C GLY A 79 -13.40 2.62 11.88
N SER A 80 -14.18 3.62 12.29
CA SER A 80 -13.99 4.33 13.55
C SER A 80 -15.31 4.96 13.98
N LYS A 81 -15.38 5.37 15.25
CA LYS A 81 -16.54 6.10 15.79
C LYS A 81 -16.79 7.43 15.09
N THR A 82 -15.75 8.01 14.50
CA THR A 82 -15.77 9.31 13.81
C THR A 82 -16.00 9.15 12.30
N GLY A 83 -16.11 7.91 11.80
CA GLY A 83 -16.33 7.61 10.38
C GLY A 83 -15.03 7.22 9.65
N ALA A 84 -15.14 6.24 8.74
CA ALA A 84 -14.01 5.69 8.00
C ALA A 84 -13.29 6.75 7.14
N LYS A 85 -14.03 7.67 6.52
CA LYS A 85 -13.47 8.73 5.65
C LYS A 85 -12.57 9.70 6.41
N ASP A 86 -12.94 10.07 7.63
CA ASP A 86 -12.25 11.09 8.42
C ASP A 86 -11.02 10.47 9.09
N THR A 87 -11.12 9.18 9.44
CA THR A 87 -10.00 8.36 9.92
C THR A 87 -8.97 8.14 8.83
N TRP A 88 -9.43 7.83 7.61
CA TRP A 88 -8.56 7.71 6.44
C TRP A 88 -7.80 9.00 6.18
N ARG A 89 -8.50 10.14 6.08
CA ARG A 89 -7.86 11.46 5.91
C ARG A 89 -6.84 11.78 7.01
N SER A 90 -7.18 11.48 8.26
CA SER A 90 -6.30 11.74 9.40
C SER A 90 -5.00 10.93 9.31
N ARG A 91 -5.09 9.61 9.02
CA ARG A 91 -3.92 8.73 8.93
C ARG A 91 -3.10 8.92 7.64
N ASN A 92 -3.73 9.29 6.53
CA ASN A 92 -3.05 9.55 5.26
C ASN A 92 -2.05 10.71 5.30
N GLN A 93 -2.03 11.51 6.37
CA GLN A 93 -1.13 12.67 6.52
C GLN A 93 0.28 12.29 7.03
N GLY A 94 0.58 11.02 7.28
CA GLY A 94 1.95 10.63 7.68
C GLY A 94 2.23 9.14 7.90
N SER A 95 1.33 8.23 7.55
CA SER A 95 1.45 6.80 7.88
C SER A 95 1.90 5.89 6.72
N GLY A 96 2.31 6.46 5.59
CA GLY A 96 2.76 5.67 4.44
C GLY A 96 4.25 5.34 4.52
N GLU A 97 4.62 4.13 4.14
CA GLU A 97 6.03 3.75 3.98
C GLU A 97 6.38 3.75 2.48
N THR A 98 7.56 4.26 2.14
CA THR A 98 8.07 4.24 0.77
C THR A 98 9.52 3.81 0.78
N TYR A 99 9.84 2.84 -0.06
CA TYR A 99 11.17 2.30 -0.21
C TYR A 99 11.55 2.25 -1.69
N ILE A 100 12.79 2.64 -1.98
CA ILE A 100 13.44 2.49 -3.28
C ILE A 100 14.84 1.96 -3.02
N GLY A 101 15.20 0.89 -3.73
CA GLY A 101 16.52 0.27 -3.60
C GLY A 101 16.93 -0.48 -4.85
N PHE A 102 18.10 -1.11 -4.77
CA PHE A 102 18.69 -1.90 -5.85
C PHE A 102 18.92 -3.32 -5.36
N GLY A 103 18.49 -4.30 -6.15
CA GLY A 103 18.66 -5.73 -5.92
C GLY A 103 19.46 -6.39 -7.04
N ARG A 104 19.94 -7.60 -6.79
CA ARG A 104 20.60 -8.47 -7.75
C ARG A 104 19.82 -9.77 -7.90
#